data_AF-A0A645H516-F1
#
_entry.id   AF-A0A645H516-F1
#
_cell.length_a   1.000
_cell.length_b   1.000
_cell.length_c   1.000
_cell.angle_alpha   90.00
_cell.angle_beta   90.00
_cell.angle_gamma   90.00
#
_symmetry.space_group_name_H-M   'P 1'
#
loop_
_entity.id
_entity.type
_entity.pdbx_description
1 polymer ?
#
loop_
_entity_poly.entity_id
_entity_poly.type
_entity_poly.pdbx_seq_one_letter_code
_entity_poly.pdbx_strand_id
1 'polypeptide(L)'
;MTAAKKSKAGGATTNAKITTNSEIQKLEDALNKEQILLQEICAQLGRYYADFHKSNPEPIFCDLVVRINASKDKMKMLKDAIDRMKTLQVKICPRCFKQMDATASYCTACGAKLDAV
;
A
#
# COMPACT_ATOMS: atom_id res chain seq x y z
N MET A 1 77.73 1.65 -8.36
CA MET A 1 77.21 0.77 -7.28
C MET A 1 75.84 1.31 -6.88
N THR A 2 74.69 0.64 -6.93
CA THR A 2 74.30 -0.70 -7.35
C THR A 2 72.76 -0.67 -7.50
N ALA A 3 72.26 -1.22 -8.61
CA ALA A 3 71.03 -1.98 -8.86
C ALA A 3 69.64 -1.64 -8.26
N ALA A 4 68.65 -2.05 -9.06
CA ALA A 4 67.21 -1.88 -8.96
C ALA A 4 66.46 -2.79 -7.96
N LYS A 5 65.21 -2.44 -7.65
CA LYS A 5 64.12 -3.44 -7.59
C LYS A 5 62.79 -2.85 -8.09
N LYS A 6 62.41 -3.25 -9.30
CA LYS A 6 61.03 -3.20 -9.82
C LYS A 6 60.20 -4.22 -9.04
N SER A 7 58.99 -3.83 -8.62
CA SER A 7 57.92 -4.76 -8.29
C SER A 7 56.66 -4.34 -9.05
N LYS A 8 56.32 -5.15 -10.04
CA LYS A 8 55.18 -5.06 -10.95
C LYS A 8 54.16 -6.09 -10.48
N ALA A 9 52.98 -5.66 -10.06
CA ALA A 9 51.78 -6.48 -9.86
C ALA A 9 50.60 -5.50 -9.75
N GLY A 10 49.49 -5.57 -10.48
CA GLY A 10 48.98 -6.50 -11.48
C GLY A 10 47.54 -6.04 -11.74
N GLY A 11 47.27 -5.51 -12.93
CA GLY A 11 45.99 -4.88 -13.30
C GLY A 11 44.88 -5.88 -13.66
N ALA A 12 44.52 -6.80 -12.76
CA ALA A 12 43.52 -7.84 -13.05
C ALA A 12 42.37 -7.96 -12.03
N THR A 13 42.33 -7.12 -10.99
CA THR A 13 41.41 -7.31 -9.84
C THR A 13 40.15 -6.44 -9.86
N THR A 14 40.01 -5.51 -10.81
CA THR A 14 38.86 -4.58 -10.87
C THR A 14 37.69 -5.10 -11.71
N ASN A 15 37.92 -5.66 -12.90
CA ASN A 15 36.81 -6.13 -13.75
C ASN A 15 36.03 -7.31 -13.16
N ALA A 16 36.70 -8.30 -12.55
CA ALA A 16 36.04 -9.46 -11.95
C ALA A 16 35.20 -9.10 -10.70
N LYS A 17 35.62 -8.09 -9.91
CA LYS A 17 34.84 -7.57 -8.78
C LYS A 17 33.61 -6.77 -9.25
N ILE A 18 33.73 -6.05 -10.35
CA ILE A 18 32.62 -5.28 -10.93
C ILE A 18 31.56 -6.24 -11.54
N THR A 19 31.97 -7.30 -12.23
CA THR A 19 31.04 -8.30 -12.79
C THR A 19 30.31 -9.07 -11.70
N THR A 20 31.02 -9.52 -10.67
CA THR A 20 30.42 -10.25 -9.52
C THR A 20 29.41 -9.39 -8.75
N ASN A 21 29.69 -8.10 -8.51
CA ASN A 21 28.72 -7.21 -7.87
C ASN A 21 27.45 -7.02 -8.73
N SER A 22 27.58 -6.97 -10.06
CA SER A 22 26.41 -6.85 -10.94
C SER A 22 25.55 -8.12 -10.98
N GLU A 23 26.16 -9.29 -10.81
CA GLU A 23 25.47 -10.58 -10.73
C GLU A 23 24.76 -10.74 -9.38
N ILE A 24 25.42 -10.33 -8.29
CA ILE A 24 24.82 -10.28 -6.95
C ILE A 24 23.56 -9.40 -6.97
N GLN A 25 23.64 -8.18 -7.52
CA GLN A 25 22.48 -7.29 -7.59
C GLN A 25 21.31 -7.91 -8.36
N LYS A 26 21.58 -8.59 -9.49
CA LYS A 26 20.53 -9.28 -10.26
C LYS A 26 19.86 -10.39 -9.46
N LEU A 27 20.65 -11.15 -8.70
CA LEU A 27 20.14 -12.22 -7.85
C LEU A 27 19.33 -11.66 -6.67
N GLU A 28 19.78 -10.56 -6.05
CA GLU A 28 19.05 -9.86 -5.00
C GLU A 28 17.72 -9.29 -5.51
N ASP A 29 17.71 -8.70 -6.71
CA ASP A 29 16.50 -8.21 -7.35
C ASP A 29 15.52 -9.36 -7.63
N ALA A 30 16.03 -10.51 -8.09
CA ALA A 30 15.22 -11.71 -8.30
C ALA A 30 14.65 -12.26 -6.98
N LEU A 31 15.48 -12.33 -5.94
CA LEU A 31 15.06 -12.76 -4.61
C LEU A 31 13.96 -11.85 -4.04
N ASN A 32 14.13 -10.53 -4.13
CA ASN A 32 13.15 -9.56 -3.68
C ASN A 32 11.81 -9.72 -4.43
N LYS A 33 11.86 -9.96 -5.75
CA LYS A 33 10.65 -10.23 -6.54
C LYS A 33 9.92 -11.48 -6.06
N GLU A 34 10.64 -12.58 -5.84
CA GLU A 34 10.05 -13.82 -5.32
C GLU A 34 9.49 -13.64 -3.90
N GLN A 35 10.15 -12.86 -3.04
CA GLN A 35 9.64 -12.55 -1.70
C GLN A 35 8.31 -11.77 -1.73
N ILE A 36 8.22 -10.75 -2.58
CA ILE A 36 6.98 -9.99 -2.78
C ILE A 36 5.88 -10.89 -3.32
N LEU A 37 6.20 -11.72 -4.32
CA LEU A 37 5.26 -12.66 -4.92
C LEU A 37 4.74 -13.67 -3.89
N LEU A 38 5.64 -14.25 -3.08
CA LEU A 38 5.27 -15.17 -2.00
C LEU A 38 4.32 -14.51 -0.99
N GLN A 39 4.62 -13.28 -0.58
CA GLN A 39 3.76 -12.53 0.33
C GLN A 39 2.39 -12.29 -0.30
N GLU A 40 2.33 -11.96 -1.60
CA GLU A 40 1.08 -11.77 -2.32
C GLU A 40 0.26 -13.06 -2.40
N ILE A 41 0.88 -14.18 -2.77
CA ILE A 41 0.23 -15.50 -2.85
C ILE A 41 -0.32 -15.91 -1.48
N CYS A 42 0.47 -15.79 -0.41
CA CYS A 42 0.01 -16.09 0.94
C CYS A 42 -1.17 -15.20 1.35
N ALA A 43 -1.14 -13.92 1.00
CA ALA A 43 -2.24 -13.01 1.27
C ALA A 43 -3.50 -13.37 0.45
N GLN A 44 -3.35 -13.77 -0.81
CA GLN A 44 -4.45 -14.26 -1.64
C GLN A 44 -5.05 -15.54 -1.08
N LEU A 45 -4.21 -16.49 -0.67
CA LEU A 45 -4.63 -17.74 -0.02
C LEU A 45 -5.44 -17.46 1.25
N GLY A 46 -4.93 -16.61 2.13
CA GLY A 46 -5.63 -16.23 3.36
C GLY A 46 -6.98 -15.56 3.09
N ARG A 47 -7.07 -14.72 2.04
CA ARG A 47 -8.34 -14.12 1.60
C ARG A 47 -9.33 -15.19 1.13
N TYR A 48 -8.91 -16.08 0.22
CA TYR A 48 -9.78 -17.15 -0.26
C TYR A 48 -10.23 -18.08 0.87
N TYR A 49 -9.29 -18.51 1.72
CA TYR A 49 -9.63 -19.35 2.87
C TYR A 49 -10.68 -18.67 3.76
N ALA A 50 -10.45 -17.42 4.16
CA ALA A 50 -11.40 -16.66 4.95
C ALA A 50 -12.73 -16.42 4.22
N ASP A 51 -12.76 -16.45 2.89
CA ASP A 51 -13.98 -16.25 2.12
C ASP A 51 -14.82 -17.53 1.93
N PHE A 52 -14.17 -18.68 1.76
CA PHE A 52 -14.85 -19.96 1.54
C PHE A 52 -15.13 -20.74 2.84
N HIS A 53 -14.33 -20.55 3.89
CA HIS A 53 -14.43 -21.28 5.17
C HIS A 53 -15.02 -20.45 6.31
N LYS A 54 -15.87 -19.45 6.02
CA LYS A 54 -16.43 -18.53 7.03
C LYS A 54 -17.18 -19.21 8.16
N SER A 55 -17.92 -20.27 7.83
CA SER A 55 -18.89 -20.89 8.76
C SER A 55 -18.33 -22.09 9.50
N ASN A 56 -17.24 -22.69 9.02
CA ASN A 56 -16.64 -23.87 9.61
C ASN A 56 -15.13 -23.94 9.30
N PRO A 57 -14.33 -23.00 9.83
CA PRO A 57 -12.88 -23.07 9.69
C PRO A 57 -12.32 -24.16 10.58
N GLU A 58 -11.22 -24.78 10.14
CA GLU A 58 -10.48 -25.74 10.95
C GLU A 58 -9.98 -25.08 12.26
N PRO A 59 -9.86 -25.85 13.37
CA PRO A 59 -9.57 -25.28 14.69
C PRO A 59 -8.33 -24.38 14.75
N ILE A 60 -7.28 -24.73 14.00
CA ILE A 60 -6.03 -23.96 13.91
C ILE A 60 -6.21 -22.58 13.26
N PHE A 61 -7.27 -22.39 12.48
CA PHE A 61 -7.56 -21.15 11.76
C PHE A 61 -8.71 -20.35 12.39
N CYS A 62 -9.41 -20.89 13.38
CA CYS A 62 -10.55 -20.22 14.04
C CYS A 62 -10.18 -18.81 14.54
N ASP A 63 -9.10 -18.65 15.30
CA ASP A 63 -8.66 -17.34 15.82
C ASP A 63 -8.39 -16.35 14.68
N LEU A 64 -7.70 -16.80 13.62
CA LEU A 64 -7.38 -15.97 12.47
C LEU A 64 -8.65 -15.51 11.75
N VAL A 65 -9.61 -16.39 11.53
CA VAL A 65 -10.89 -16.05 10.89
C VAL A 65 -11.71 -15.09 11.76
N VAL A 66 -11.74 -15.30 13.08
CA VAL A 66 -12.40 -14.38 14.04
C VAL A 66 -11.78 -12.99 13.94
N ARG A 67 -10.45 -12.88 13.94
CA ARG A 67 -9.75 -11.59 13.83
C ARG A 67 -9.98 -10.91 12.48
N ILE A 68 -10.01 -11.67 11.38
CA ILE A 68 -10.32 -11.14 10.05
C ILE A 68 -11.74 -10.56 10.04
N ASN A 69 -12.72 -11.27 10.57
CA ASN A 69 -14.11 -10.80 10.61
C ASN A 69 -14.27 -9.57 11.50
N ALA A 70 -13.66 -9.57 12.70
CA ALA A 70 -13.65 -8.39 13.57
C ALA A 70 -13.04 -7.15 12.89
N SER A 71 -11.97 -7.34 12.10
CA SER A 71 -11.37 -6.28 11.30
C SER A 71 -12.32 -5.78 10.21
N LYS A 72 -12.99 -6.68 9.48
CA LYS A 72 -14.00 -6.34 8.45
C LYS A 72 -15.15 -5.53 9.05
N ASP A 73 -15.65 -5.93 10.22
CA ASP A 73 -16.71 -5.21 10.93
C ASP A 73 -16.25 -3.80 11.34
N LYS A 74 -15.04 -3.68 11.88
CA LYS A 74 -14.46 -2.38 12.24
C LYS A 74 -14.30 -1.48 11.01
N MET A 75 -13.87 -2.01 9.87
CA MET A 75 -13.79 -1.25 8.61
C MET A 75 -15.16 -0.72 8.18
N LYS A 76 -16.22 -1.53 8.29
CA LYS A 76 -17.59 -1.10 8.01
C LYS A 76 -18.02 0.03 8.94
N MET A 77 -17.81 -0.12 10.25
CA MET A 77 -18.15 0.92 11.22
C MET A 77 -17.43 2.24 10.96
N LEU A 78 -16.13 2.18 10.65
CA LEU A 78 -15.35 3.37 10.33
C LEU A 78 -15.83 4.04 9.05
N LYS A 79 -16.17 3.27 8.02
CA LYS A 79 -16.72 3.79 6.77
C LYS A 79 -18.07 4.48 7.01
N ASP A 80 -18.97 3.83 7.76
CA ASP A 80 -20.28 4.40 8.10
C ASP A 80 -20.12 5.70 8.91
N ALA A 81 -19.14 5.77 9.82
CA ALA A 81 -18.84 6.99 10.56
C ALA A 81 -18.32 8.12 9.63
N ILE A 82 -17.42 7.80 8.70
CA ILE A 82 -16.93 8.75 7.70
C ILE A 82 -18.07 9.28 6.84
N ASP A 83 -18.94 8.39 6.36
CA ASP A 83 -20.06 8.77 5.49
C ASP A 83 -21.07 9.63 6.25
N ARG A 84 -21.37 9.31 7.52
CA ARG A 84 -22.19 10.18 8.38
C ARG A 84 -21.58 11.57 8.52
N MET A 85 -20.28 11.67 8.80
CA MET A 85 -19.62 12.97 8.92
C MET A 85 -19.68 13.78 7.62
N LYS A 86 -19.48 13.13 6.47
CA LYS A 86 -19.64 13.77 5.15
C LYS A 86 -21.07 14.29 4.92
N THR A 87 -22.08 13.51 5.29
CA THR A 87 -23.49 13.93 5.13
C THR A 87 -23.87 15.11 6.03
N LEU A 88 -23.21 15.29 7.18
CA LEU A 88 -23.40 16.45 8.06
C LEU A 88 -22.68 17.69 7.53
N GLN A 89 -21.61 17.52 6.75
CA GLN A 89 -20.85 18.59 6.11
C GLN A 89 -21.48 19.03 4.80
N VAL A 90 -22.72 19.53 4.88
CA VAL A 90 -23.47 20.00 3.72
C VAL A 90 -23.92 21.44 3.91
N LYS A 91 -23.81 22.24 2.85
CA LYS A 91 -24.34 23.61 2.77
C LYS A 91 -25.52 23.63 1.82
N ILE A 92 -26.49 24.49 2.12
CA ILE A 92 -27.64 24.74 1.24
C ILE A 92 -27.43 26.10 0.59
N CYS A 93 -27.49 26.17 -0.74
CA CYS A 93 -27.40 27.43 -1.45
C CYS A 93 -28.59 28.34 -1.08
N PRO A 94 -28.39 29.58 -0.59
CA PRO A 94 -29.49 30.47 -0.23
C PRO A 94 -30.28 31.00 -1.43
N ARG A 95 -29.72 30.88 -2.66
CA ARG A 95 -30.36 31.37 -3.89
C ARG A 95 -31.23 30.31 -4.58
N CYS A 96 -30.78 29.05 -4.62
CA CYS A 96 -31.45 27.98 -5.37
C CYS A 96 -31.76 26.73 -4.54
N PHE A 97 -31.42 26.73 -3.26
CA PHE A 97 -31.68 25.67 -2.28
C PHE A 97 -31.05 24.31 -2.59
N LYS A 98 -30.12 24.24 -3.56
CA LYS A 98 -29.35 23.02 -3.80
C LYS A 98 -28.42 22.72 -2.62
N GLN A 99 -28.45 21.47 -2.17
CA GLN A 99 -27.53 20.92 -1.19
C GLN A 99 -26.19 20.59 -1.86
N MET A 100 -25.10 20.93 -1.18
CA MET A 100 -23.75 20.74 -1.68
C MET A 100 -22.78 20.46 -0.54
N ASP A 101 -21.57 20.03 -0.88
CA ASP A 101 -20.48 19.85 0.08
C ASP A 101 -20.15 21.14 0.83
N ALA A 102 -19.84 21.05 2.13
CA ALA A 102 -19.52 22.20 2.97
C ALA A 102 -18.26 22.97 2.51
N THR A 103 -17.38 22.34 1.75
CA THR A 103 -16.17 22.97 1.19
C THR A 103 -16.43 23.76 -0.10
N ALA A 104 -17.63 23.68 -0.68
CA ALA A 104 -17.91 24.34 -1.95
C ALA A 104 -17.94 25.87 -1.82
N SER A 105 -17.03 26.54 -2.53
CA SER A 105 -16.96 28.01 -2.60
C SER A 105 -18.01 28.65 -3.53
N TYR A 106 -18.59 27.86 -4.45
CA TYR A 106 -19.59 28.31 -5.42
C TYR A 106 -20.67 27.26 -5.64
N CYS A 107 -21.90 27.72 -5.88
CA CYS A 107 -23.04 26.87 -6.15
C CYS A 107 -22.90 26.17 -7.51
N THR A 108 -22.84 24.84 -7.51
CA THR A 108 -22.73 24.03 -8.74
C THR A 108 -23.97 24.06 -9.63
N ALA A 109 -25.13 24.52 -9.12
CA ALA A 109 -26.33 24.70 -9.94
C ALA A 109 -26.53 26.13 -10.47
N CYS A 110 -26.39 27.16 -9.64
CA CYS A 110 -26.73 28.54 -10.03
C CYS A 110 -25.53 29.51 -10.07
N GLY A 111 -24.31 29.03 -9.79
CA GLY A 111 -23.08 29.83 -9.84
C GLY A 111 -22.90 30.85 -8.70
N ALA A 112 -23.84 30.95 -7.76
CA ALA A 112 -23.74 31.87 -6.63
C ALA A 112 -22.51 31.55 -5.77
N LYS A 113 -21.73 32.56 -5.39
CA LYS A 113 -20.66 32.42 -4.41
C LYS A 113 -21.27 32.04 -3.06
N LEU A 114 -20.67 31.06 -2.39
CA LEU A 114 -21.07 30.63 -1.05
C LEU A 114 -20.03 31.14 -0.07
N ASP A 115 -20.43 32.10 0.75
CA ASP A 115 -19.55 32.65 1.77
C ASP A 115 -19.37 31.60 2.89
N ALA A 116 -18.14 31.50 3.40
CA ALA A 116 -17.85 30.67 4.56
C ALA A 116 -18.41 31.40 5.79
N VAL A 117 -19.54 30.91 6.31
CA VAL A 117 -19.93 31.17 7.71
C VAL A 117 -19.03 30.33 8.60
#